data_AF-A0A1H3ME89-F1
#
_entry.id   AF-A0A1H3ME89-F1
#
_cell.length_a   1.000
_cell.length_b   1.000
_cell.length_c   1.000
_cell.angle_alpha   90.00
_cell.angle_beta   90.00
_cell.angle_gamma   90.00
#
_symmetry.space_group_name_H-M   'P 1'
#
loop_
_entity.id
_entity.type
_entity.pdbx_description
1 polymer ?
#
loop_
_entity_poly.entity_id
_entity_poly.type
_entity_poly.pdbx_seq_one_letter_code
_entity_poly.pdbx_strand_id
1 'polypeptide(L)' 'MRLLDKAKIITATAHKQARLIYTMLTKGTKCVDKGQDYYEERYCQRVLNHLTVRARKLEFNLIPVPETV' A
#
# COMPACT_ATOMS: atom_id res chain seq x y z
N MET A 1 -26.83 16.74 4.78
CA MET A 1 -25.45 16.44 4.35
C MET A 1 -25.37 16.68 2.84
N ARG A 2 -24.77 17.81 2.40
CA ARG A 2 -24.82 18.30 1.01
C ARG A 2 -24.14 17.33 0.05
N LEU A 3 -24.79 17.09 -1.10
CA LEU A 3 -24.18 16.63 -2.35
C LEU A 3 -23.10 17.64 -2.77
N LEU A 4 -21.95 17.67 -2.08
CA LEU A 4 -20.81 18.47 -2.47
C LEU A 4 -20.22 17.84 -3.73
N ASP A 5 -20.93 18.14 -4.82
CA ASP A 5 -20.58 18.13 -6.22
C ASP A 5 -20.00 16.80 -6.72
N LYS A 6 -20.88 15.82 -6.96
CA LYS A 6 -20.54 14.55 -7.65
C LYS A 6 -19.65 14.79 -8.88
N ALA A 7 -19.93 15.85 -9.64
CA ALA A 7 -19.10 16.29 -10.77
C ALA A 7 -17.67 16.66 -10.35
N LYS A 8 -17.48 17.38 -9.23
CA LYS A 8 -16.17 17.72 -8.67
C LYS A 8 -15.37 16.49 -8.26
N ILE A 9 -16.04 15.47 -7.71
CA ILE A 9 -15.41 14.18 -7.37
C ILE A 9 -14.94 13.47 -8.65
N ILE A 10 -15.80 13.39 -9.67
CA ILE A 10 -15.45 12.78 -10.97
C ILE A 10 -14.25 13.50 -11.61
N THR A 11 -14.27 14.83 -11.63
CA THR A 11 -13.17 15.65 -12.17
C THR A 11 -11.87 15.45 -11.38
N ALA A 12 -11.94 15.38 -10.05
CA ALA A 12 -10.75 15.15 -9.22
C ALA A 12 -10.14 13.76 -9.48
N THR A 13 -10.96 12.72 -9.63
CA THR A 13 -10.50 11.36 -9.95
C THR A 13 -9.90 11.28 -11.35
N ALA A 14 -10.58 11.86 -12.36
CA ALA A 14 -10.09 11.92 -13.73
C ALA A 14 -8.76 12.69 -13.83
N HIS A 15 -8.66 13.83 -13.14
CA HIS A 15 -7.42 14.59 -13.07
C HIS A 15 -6.28 13.78 -12.43
N LYS A 16 -6.56 13.05 -11.35
CA LYS A 16 -5.57 12.17 -10.71
C LYS A 16 -5.13 11.03 -11.64
N GLN A 17 -6.05 10.39 -12.34
CA GLN A 17 -5.74 9.37 -13.35
C GLN A 17 -4.90 9.94 -14.50
N ALA A 18 -5.33 11.05 -15.10
CA ALA A 18 -4.62 11.70 -16.20
C ALA A 18 -3.19 12.08 -15.79
N ARG A 19 -3.01 12.58 -14.56
CA ARG A 19 -1.70 12.94 -14.03
C ARG A 19 -0.81 11.72 -13.82
N LEU A 20 -1.34 10.60 -13.32
CA LEU A 20 -0.60 9.33 -13.23
C LEU A 20 -0.15 8.86 -14.62
N ILE A 21 -1.07 8.79 -15.59
CA ILE A 21 -0.77 8.38 -16.96
C ILE A 21 0.29 9.30 -17.58
N TYR A 22 0.11 10.62 -17.47
CA TYR A 22 1.08 11.60 -17.96
C TYR A 22 2.47 11.37 -17.35
N THR A 23 2.56 11.17 -16.04
CA THR A 23 3.85 10.89 -15.39
C THR A 23 4.47 9.57 -15.81
N MET A 24 3.67 8.52 -16.03
CA MET A 24 4.16 7.23 -16.52
C MET A 24 4.76 7.37 -17.92
N LEU A 25 4.09 8.11 -18.81
CA LEU A 25 4.54 8.35 -20.19
C LEU A 25 5.78 9.27 -20.25
N THR A 26 5.80 10.35 -19.46
CA THR A 26 6.84 11.38 -19.54
C THR A 26 8.11 11.05 -18.77
N LYS A 27 7.97 10.41 -17.61
CA LYS A 27 9.13 10.10 -16.75
C LYS A 27 9.71 8.72 -17.01
N GLY A 28 9.12 7.95 -17.93
CA GLY A 28 9.63 6.64 -18.33
C GLY A 28 9.94 5.75 -17.13
N THR A 29 9.10 5.80 -16.09
CA THR A 29 9.20 4.80 -15.01
C THR A 29 8.96 3.48 -15.69
N LYS A 30 10.03 2.71 -15.93
CA LYS A 30 9.90 1.32 -16.31
C LYS A 30 8.91 0.76 -15.31
N CYS A 31 7.73 0.36 -15.78
CA CYS A 31 6.82 -0.45 -15.00
C CYS A 31 7.50 -1.81 -14.93
N VAL A 32 8.60 -1.86 -14.16
CA VAL A 32 9.24 -3.11 -13.78
C VAL A 32 8.25 -3.66 -12.79
N ASP A 33 7.39 -4.54 -13.29
CA ASP A 33 6.70 -5.46 -12.41
C ASP A 33 7.81 -6.14 -11.61
N LYS A 34 7.93 -5.76 -10.34
CA LYS A 34 8.96 -6.29 -9.45
C LYS A 34 8.69 -7.76 -9.10
N GLY A 35 7.66 -8.35 -9.70
CA GLY A 35 7.17 -9.68 -9.43
C GLY A 35 6.26 -9.67 -8.21
N GLN A 36 5.42 -10.68 -8.15
CA GLN A 36 4.53 -10.95 -7.03
C GLN A 36 5.31 -11.04 -5.70
N ASP A 37 6.45 -11.72 -5.70
CA ASP A 37 7.32 -11.94 -4.54
C ASP A 37 7.73 -10.64 -3.84
N TYR A 38 8.05 -9.59 -4.60
CA TYR A 38 8.42 -8.28 -4.05
C TYR A 38 7.27 -7.63 -3.26
N TYR A 39 6.04 -7.77 -3.76
CA TYR A 39 4.86 -7.23 -3.10
C TYR A 39 4.45 -8.07 -1.90
N GLU A 40 4.64 -9.38 -1.97
CA GLU A 40 4.40 -10.33 -0.88
C GLU A 40 5.35 -10.08 0.29
N GLU A 41 6.66 -9.92 0.03
CA GLU A 41 7.63 -9.65 1.09
C GLU A 41 7.30 -8.33 1.83
N ARG A 42 6.99 -7.27 1.07
CA ARG A 42 6.56 -5.98 1.62
C ARG A 42 5.25 -6.08 2.40
N TYR A 43 4.32 -6.91 1.94
CA TYR A 43 3.07 -7.16 2.65
C TYR A 43 3.35 -7.88 3.98
N CYS A 44 4.13 -8.96 3.95
CA CYS A 44 4.55 -9.70 5.15
C CYS A 44 5.24 -8.78 6.17
N GLN A 45 6.18 -7.93 5.74
CA GLN A 45 6.84 -6.94 6.61
C GLN A 45 5.82 -5.98 7.26
N ARG A 46 4.85 -5.47 6.51
CA ARG A 46 3.81 -4.58 7.06
C ARG A 46 2.95 -5.30 8.10
N VAL A 47 2.58 -6.54 7.84
CA VAL A 47 1.79 -7.37 8.76
C VAL A 47 2.55 -7.62 10.06
N LEU A 48 3.82 -8.05 9.97
CA LEU A 48 4.67 -8.28 11.13
C LEU A 48 4.89 -7.02 11.97
N ASN A 49 5.15 -5.89 11.32
CA ASN A 49 5.31 -4.60 12.00
C ASN A 49 4.04 -4.21 12.75
N HIS A 50 2.88 -4.36 12.10
CA HIS A 50 1.60 -4.05 12.73
C HIS A 50 1.30 -4.96 13.92
N LEU A 51 1.58 -6.26 13.80
CA LEU A 51 1.47 -7.23 14.90
C LEU A 51 2.39 -6.86 16.07
N THR A 52 3.65 -6.53 15.79
CA THR A 52 4.65 -6.15 16.80
C THR A 52 4.21 -4.90 17.55
N VAL A 53 3.73 -3.88 16.83
CA VAL A 53 3.22 -2.64 17.44
C VAL A 53 2.00 -2.92 18.33
N ARG A 54 1.09 -3.80 17.90
CA ARG A 54 -0.08 -4.18 18.71
C ARG A 54 0.29 -4.98 19.94
N ALA A 55 1.24 -5.91 19.84
CA ALA A 55 1.74 -6.68 20.98
C ALA A 55 2.36 -5.74 22.04
N ARG A 56 3.22 -4.81 21.63
CA ARG A 56 3.85 -3.83 22.54
C ARG A 56 2.85 -2.95 23.27
N LYS A 57 1.75 -2.56 22.62
CA LYS A 57 0.67 -1.79 23.26
C LYS A 57 -0.04 -2.56 24.37
N LEU A 58 0.05 -3.88 24.35
CA LEU A 58 -0.55 -4.78 25.34
C LEU A 58 0.52 -5.35 26.29
N GLU A 59 1.73 -4.78 26.29
CA GLU A 59 2.87 -5.25 27.11
C GLU A 59 3.32 -6.69 26.77
N PHE A 60 3.00 -7.17 25.57
CA PHE A 60 3.46 -8.45 25.04
C PHE A 60 4.59 -8.26 24.01
N ASN A 61 5.42 -9.29 23.86
CA ASN A 61 6.43 -9.37 22.81
C ASN A 61 6.09 -10.46 21.80
N LEU A 62 6.28 -10.18 20.51
CA LEU A 62 6.05 -11.15 19.44
C LEU A 62 7.29 -12.04 19.29
N ILE A 63 7.13 -13.35 19.54
CA ILE A 63 8.20 -14.34 19.42
C ILE A 63 7.87 -15.27 18.23
N PRO A 64 8.81 -15.49 17.30
CA PRO A 64 8.59 -16.43 16.20
C PRO A 64 8.49 -17.86 16.76
N VAL A 65 7.56 -18.64 16.22
CA VAL A 65 7.47 -20.07 16.53
C VAL A 65 8.69 -20.75 15.91
N PRO A 66 9.48 -21.53 16.68
CA PRO A 66 10.59 -22.27 16.12
C PRO A 66 10.08 -23.26 15.07
N GLU A 67 10.69 -23.24 13.88
CA GLU A 67 10.42 -24.22 12.83
C GLU A 67 10.77 -25.61 13.37
N THR A 68 9.74 -26.42 13.60
CA THR A 68 9.91 -27.83 13.95
C THR A 68 10.11 -28.59 12.65
N VAL A 69 11.39 -28.78 12.30
CA VAL A 69 11.84 -29.67 11.21
C VAL A 69 11.72 -31.11 11.67
#